data_AF-V9W1C9-F1
#
_entry.id   AF-V9W1C9-F1
#
_cell.length_a   1.000
_cell.length_b   1.000
_cell.length_c   1.000
_cell.angle_alpha   90.00
_cell.angle_beta   90.00
_cell.angle_gamma   90.00
#
_symmetry.space_group_name_H-M   'P 1'
#
loop_
_entity.id
_entity.type
_entity.pdbx_description
1 polymer ?
#
loop_
_entity_poly.entity_id
_entity_poly.type
_entity_poly.pdbx_seq_one_letter_code
_entity_poly.pdbx_strand_id
1 'polypeptide(L)' 'MLGYKNALLVLNDQQLKECYTQALRLRLSSEFLKQLGAELKRRNLCA' A
#
# COMPACT_ATOMS: atom_id res chain seq x y z
N MET A 1 18.93 -4.07 0.46
CA MET A 1 17.60 -4.13 1.11
C MET A 1 16.51 -4.08 0.05
N LEU A 2 15.99 -5.25 -0.36
CA LEU A 2 14.91 -5.40 -1.34
C LEU A 2 13.51 -5.50 -0.67
N GLY A 3 13.34 -4.84 0.48
CA GLY A 3 12.17 -4.98 1.34
C GLY A 3 10.95 -4.25 0.78
N TYR A 4 9.81 -4.94 0.71
CA TYR A 4 8.44 -4.44 0.49
C TYR A 4 8.06 -3.92 -0.90
N LYS A 5 8.96 -3.32 -1.71
CA LYS A 5 8.61 -2.83 -3.06
C LYS A 5 8.00 -3.92 -3.97
N ASN A 6 8.54 -5.13 -3.89
CA ASN A 6 8.03 -6.25 -4.69
C ASN A 6 6.74 -6.84 -4.10
N ALA A 7 6.52 -6.77 -2.79
CA ALA A 7 5.33 -7.34 -2.16
C ALA A 7 4.06 -6.57 -2.54
N LEU A 8 4.15 -5.24 -2.67
CA LEU A 8 3.04 -4.39 -3.11
C LEU A 8 2.59 -4.68 -4.54
N LEU A 9 3.48 -5.19 -5.40
CA LEU A 9 3.14 -5.58 -6.77
C LEU A 9 2.35 -6.89 -6.83
N VAL A 10 2.46 -7.75 -5.81
CA VAL A 10 1.76 -9.05 -5.75
C VAL A 10 0.36 -8.92 -5.19
N LEU A 11 0.09 -7.91 -4.36
CA LEU A 11 -1.25 -7.66 -3.84
C LEU A 11 -2.22 -7.38 -5.00
N ASN A 12 -3.38 -8.01 -4.99
CA ASN A 12 -4.48 -7.60 -5.85
C ASN A 12 -5.09 -6.28 -5.34
N ASP A 13 -5.97 -5.68 -6.14
CA ASP A 13 -6.51 -4.34 -5.88
C ASP A 13 -7.31 -4.25 -4.58
N GLN A 14 -8.06 -5.30 -4.24
CA GLN A 14 -8.81 -5.38 -2.99
C GLN A 14 -7.87 -5.48 -1.78
N GLN A 15 -6.87 -6.37 -1.85
CA GLN A 15 -5.87 -6.56 -0.81
C GLN A 15 -5.05 -5.28 -0.59
N LEU A 16 -4.74 -4.53 -1.65
CA LEU A 16 -4.01 -3.27 -1.55
C LEU A 16 -4.81 -2.20 -0.80
N LYS A 17 -6.12 -2.07 -1.09
CA LYS A 17 -7.03 -1.15 -0.38
C LYS A 17 -7.19 -1.52 1.10
N GLU A 18 -7.35 -2.82 1.39
CA GLU A 18 -7.44 -3.32 2.76
C GLU A 18 -6.13 -3.09 3.53
N CYS A 19 -4.98 -3.37 2.89
CA CYS A 19 -3.67 -3.13 3.48
C CYS A 19 -3.47 -1.65 3.83
N TYR A 20 -3.82 -0.73 2.92
CA TYR A 20 -3.76 0.70 3.19
C TYR A 20 -4.66 1.12 4.36
N THR A 21 -5.90 0.61 4.40
CA THR A 21 -6.84 0.89 5.49
C THR A 21 -6.34 0.38 6.84
N GLN A 22 -5.80 -0.83 6.88
CA GLN A 22 -5.22 -1.40 8.10
C GLN A 22 -3.96 -0.66 8.53
N ALA A 23 -3.09 -0.30 7.58
CA ALA A 23 -1.87 0.47 7.86
C ALA A 23 -2.18 1.83 8.51
N LEU A 24 -3.25 2.50 8.07
CA LEU A 24 -3.75 3.72 8.70
C LEU A 24 -4.24 3.47 10.13
N ARG A 25 -5.06 2.42 10.35
CA ARG A 25 -5.57 2.06 11.68
C ARG A 25 -4.46 1.73 12.68
N LEU A 26 -3.43 1.02 12.21
CA LEU A 26 -2.27 0.62 13.00
C LEU A 26 -1.24 1.74 13.17
N ARG A 27 -1.46 2.92 12.57
CA ARG A 27 -0.52 4.05 12.59
C ARG A 27 0.89 3.63 12.17
N LEU A 28 0.98 2.82 11.11
CA LEU A 28 2.27 2.41 10.55
C LEU A 28 3.06 3.62 10.05
N SER A 29 4.35 3.42 9.76
CA SER A 29 5.24 4.50 9.37
C SER A 29 4.71 5.28 8.17
N SER A 30 4.88 6.60 8.22
CA SER A 30 4.46 7.50 7.14
C SER A 30 5.12 7.13 5.80
N GLU A 31 6.34 6.60 5.83
CA GLU A 31 7.04 6.08 4.65
C GLU A 31 6.32 4.87 4.03
N PHE A 32 5.86 3.92 4.86
CA PHE A 32 5.11 2.78 4.37
C PHE A 32 3.75 3.20 3.76
N LEU A 33 3.07 4.14 4.42
CA LEU A 33 1.81 4.70 3.90
C LEU A 33 1.99 5.44 2.57
N LYS A 34 3.09 6.18 2.40
CA LYS A 34 3.43 6.84 1.11
C LYS A 34 3.63 5.81 0.00
N GLN A 35 4.31 4.70 0.28
CA GLN A 35 4.54 3.64 -0.70
C GLN A 35 3.22 2.97 -1.13
N LEU A 36 2.33 2.67 -0.17
CA LEU A 36 1.00 2.15 -0.44
C LEU A 36 0.14 3.14 -1.25
N GLY A 37 0.14 4.42 -0.87
CA GLY A 37 -0.60 5.46 -1.59
C GLY A 37 -0.10 5.67 -3.02
N ALA A 38 1.21 5.60 -3.23
CA ALA A 38 1.81 5.67 -4.57
C ALA A 38 1.36 4.50 -5.45
N GLU A 39 1.30 3.29 -4.90
CA GLU A 39 0.87 2.09 -5.62
C GLU A 39 -0.64 2.11 -5.93
N LEU A 40 -1.48 2.58 -5.00
CA LEU A 40 -2.91 2.81 -5.25
C LEU A 40 -3.13 3.80 -6.40
N LYS A 41 -2.36 4.90 -6.41
CA LYS A 41 -2.41 5.90 -7.49
C LYS A 41 -1.95 5.32 -8.82
N ARG A 42 -0.86 4.53 -8.83
CA ARG A 42 -0.32 3.88 -10.04
C ARG A 42 -1.36 2.96 -10.70
N ARG A 43 -2.21 2.31 -9.90
CA ARG A 43 -3.26 1.39 -10.38
C ARG A 43 -4.62 2.05 -10.62
N ASN A 44 -4.73 3.38 -10.47
CA ASN A 44 -6.00 4.11 -10.52
C ASN A 44 -7.05 3.56 -9.54
N LEU A 45 -6.60 3.08 -8.38
CA LEU A 45 -7.45 2.53 -7.33
C LEU A 45 -7.80 3.55 -6.26
N CYS A 46 -7.62 4.85 -6.55
CA CYS A 46 -8.01 5.93 -5.66
C CYS A 46 -9.43 5.68 -5.16
N ALA A 47 -9.51 5.44 -3.85
CA ALA A 47 -10.76 5.30 -3.12
C ALA A 47 -11.51 6.64 -3.07
#